data_AF-A0A536DT22-F1
#
_entry.id   AF-A0A536DT22-F1
#
_cell.length_a   1.000
_cell.length_b   1.000
_cell.length_c   1.000
_cell.angle_alpha   90.00
_cell.angle_beta   90.00
_cell.angle_gamma   90.00
#
_symmetry.space_group_name_H-M   'P 1'
#
loop_
_entity.id
_entity.type
_entity.pdbx_description
1 polymer ?
#
loop_
_entity_poly.entity_id
_entity_poly.type
_entity_poly.pdbx_seq_one_letter_code
_entity_poly.pdbx_strand_id
1 'polypeptide(L)'
;SDLLRPRVSLRFGAHYLGTQLQAPGGDIPAALSAYNGGPGNATRWQEAAASSDPDVFLESIDFSETRAYVELVLENYAVYLYAYGLTSEPLLPLG
;
A
#
# COMPACT_ATOMS: atom_id res chain seq x y z
N SER A 1 20.41 6.27 17.78
CA SER A 1 19.59 6.16 16.57
C SER A 1 18.16 6.53 16.92
N ASP A 2 17.60 7.58 16.32
CA ASP A 2 16.24 8.10 16.61
C ASP A 2 15.10 7.20 16.09
N LEU A 3 15.42 6.17 15.30
CA LEU A 3 14.46 5.24 14.68
C LEU A 3 13.78 4.25 15.66
N LEU A 4 14.22 4.22 16.92
CA LEU A 4 13.63 3.40 17.98
C LEU A 4 12.64 4.17 18.86
N ARG A 5 12.39 5.45 18.56
CA ARG A 5 11.37 6.25 19.25
C ARG A 5 10.06 6.13 18.49
N PRO A 6 9.04 5.42 19.00
CA PRO A 6 7.81 5.12 18.26
C PRO A 6 7.15 6.37 17.64
N ARG A 7 7.19 7.50 18.35
CA ARG A 7 6.63 8.77 17.89
C ARG A 7 7.35 9.36 16.66
N VAL A 8 8.66 9.20 16.55
CA VAL A 8 9.45 9.73 15.42
C VAL A 8 9.27 8.83 14.20
N SER A 9 9.38 7.51 14.39
CA SER A 9 9.22 6.53 13.32
C SER A 9 7.81 6.54 12.72
N LEU A 10 6.76 6.72 13.54
CA LEU A 10 5.39 6.88 13.05
C LEU A 10 5.19 8.15 12.22
N ARG A 11 5.74 9.29 12.67
CA ARG A 11 5.62 10.55 11.93
C ARG A 11 6.33 10.50 10.58
N PHE A 12 7.55 9.97 10.56
CA PHE A 12 8.30 9.80 9.32
C PHE A 12 7.62 8.80 8.39
N GLY A 13 7.18 7.64 8.91
CA GLY A 13 6.46 6.63 8.12
C GLY A 13 5.17 7.19 7.52
N ALA A 14 4.35 7.86 8.33
CA ALA A 14 3.11 8.49 7.86
C ALA A 14 3.39 9.60 6.84
N HIS A 15 4.43 10.41 7.04
CA HIS A 15 4.81 11.43 6.07
C HIS A 15 5.24 10.81 4.74
N TYR A 16 6.11 9.81 4.78
CA TYR A 16 6.61 9.13 3.57
C TYR A 16 5.49 8.37 2.83
N LEU A 17 4.62 7.66 3.55
CA LEU A 17 3.43 7.07 2.93
C LEU A 17 2.52 8.14 2.32
N GLY A 18 2.35 9.27 3.02
CA GLY A 18 1.61 10.42 2.53
C GLY A 18 2.18 10.99 1.23
N THR A 19 3.50 11.04 1.07
CA THR A 19 4.09 11.50 -0.19
C THR A 19 3.85 10.53 -1.35
N GLN A 20 3.81 9.21 -1.09
CA GLN A 20 3.48 8.23 -2.12
C GLN A 20 2.00 8.29 -2.52
N LEU A 21 1.09 8.50 -1.56
CA LEU A 21 -0.35 8.65 -1.83
C LEU A 21 -0.69 9.91 -2.64
N GLN A 22 0.15 10.94 -2.60
CA GLN A 22 -0.04 12.18 -3.38
C GLN A 22 0.67 12.12 -4.75
N ALA A 23 1.35 11.03 -5.07
CA ALA A 23 2.01 10.89 -6.36
C ALA A 23 0.96 10.82 -7.49
N PRO A 24 1.17 11.50 -8.63
CA PRO A 24 0.26 11.43 -9.77
C PRO A 24 0.06 9.98 -10.23
N GLY A 25 -1.21 9.53 -10.32
CA GLY A 25 -1.55 8.16 -10.69
C GLY A 25 -1.40 7.12 -9.56
N GLY A 26 -1.14 7.56 -8.32
CA GLY A 26 -1.05 6.67 -7.16
C GLY A 26 -2.42 6.18 -6.69
N ASP A 27 -2.75 4.94 -7.02
CA ASP A 27 -3.73 4.19 -6.24
C ASP A 27 -3.09 3.68 -4.93
N ILE A 28 -3.92 3.27 -3.98
CA ILE A 28 -3.45 2.82 -2.66
C ILE A 28 -2.45 1.63 -2.81
N PRO A 29 -2.72 0.60 -3.63
CA PRO A 29 -1.77 -0.48 -3.87
C PRO A 29 -0.40 0.00 -4.34
N ALA A 30 -0.33 0.92 -5.31
CA ALA A 30 0.93 1.44 -5.82
C ALA A 30 1.68 2.28 -4.77
N ALA A 31 0.97 3.07 -3.96
CA ALA A 31 1.59 3.82 -2.87
C ALA A 31 2.20 2.90 -1.80
N LEU A 32 1.52 1.80 -1.46
CA LEU A 32 2.02 0.78 -0.54
C LEU A 32 3.23 0.02 -1.13
N SER A 33 3.16 -0.31 -2.42
CA SER A 33 4.28 -0.89 -3.17
C SER A 33 5.49 0.05 -3.20
N ALA A 34 5.29 1.36 -3.40
CA ALA A 34 6.36 2.34 -3.37
C ALA A 34 6.97 2.52 -1.98
N TYR A 35 6.16 2.38 -0.93
CA TYR A 35 6.61 2.43 0.46
C TYR A 35 7.52 1.25 0.82
N ASN A 36 7.16 0.02 0.42
CA ASN A 36 7.90 -1.19 0.76
C ASN A 36 8.99 -1.54 -0.28
N GLY A 37 8.65 -1.57 -1.56
CA GLY A 37 9.51 -1.96 -2.68
C GLY A 37 10.24 -0.79 -3.36
N GLY A 38 9.91 0.45 -3.00
CA GLY A 38 10.52 1.67 -3.57
C GLY A 38 9.77 2.22 -4.80
N PRO A 39 9.75 3.56 -4.99
CA PRO A 39 8.93 4.21 -6.01
C PRO A 39 9.29 3.80 -7.44
N GLY A 40 10.57 3.58 -7.75
CA GLY A 40 10.99 3.14 -9.09
C GLY A 40 10.46 1.75 -9.46
N ASN A 41 10.36 0.84 -8.49
CA ASN A 41 9.74 -0.47 -8.72
C ASN A 41 8.22 -0.35 -8.85
N ALA A 42 7.59 0.48 -8.01
CA ALA A 42 6.16 0.74 -8.12
C ALA A 42 5.76 1.26 -9.51
N THR A 43 6.50 2.22 -10.06
CA THR A 43 6.28 2.71 -11.44
C THR A 43 6.45 1.60 -12.46
N ARG A 44 7.51 0.77 -12.35
CA ARG A 44 7.73 -0.36 -13.25
C ARG A 44 6.57 -1.37 -13.21
N TRP A 45 6.02 -1.66 -12.03
CA TRP A 45 4.88 -2.57 -11.87
C TRP A 45 3.60 -1.96 -12.44
N GLN A 46 3.34 -0.66 -12.23
CA GLN A 46 2.22 0.05 -12.85
C GLN A 46 2.28 -0.01 -14.38
N GLU A 47 3.46 0.23 -14.96
CA GLU A 47 3.68 0.14 -16.40
C GLU A 47 3.49 -1.30 -16.92
N ALA A 48 3.94 -2.31 -16.16
CA ALA A 48 3.79 -3.71 -16.51
C ALA A 48 2.34 -4.20 -16.43
N ALA A 49 1.57 -3.73 -15.44
CA ALA A 49 0.16 -4.05 -15.29
C ALA A 49 -0.66 -3.51 -16.47
N ALA A 50 -0.31 -2.32 -16.98
CA ALA A 50 -1.00 -1.63 -18.08
C ALA A 50 -2.52 -1.59 -17.92
N SER A 51 -2.99 -1.55 -16.67
CA SER A 51 -4.37 -1.69 -16.25
C SER A 51 -4.58 -0.91 -14.95
N SER A 52 -5.79 -0.40 -14.73
CA SER A 52 -6.21 0.15 -13.43
C SER A 52 -6.87 -0.90 -12.54
N ASP A 53 -6.84 -2.17 -12.95
CA ASP A 53 -7.32 -3.29 -12.16
C ASP A 53 -6.30 -3.63 -11.05
N PRO A 54 -6.68 -3.55 -9.77
CA PRO A 54 -5.79 -3.83 -8.65
C PRO A 54 -5.29 -5.28 -8.62
N ASP A 55 -6.07 -6.25 -9.11
CA ASP A 55 -5.64 -7.65 -9.17
C ASP A 55 -4.50 -7.82 -10.18
N VAL A 56 -4.66 -7.22 -11.36
CA VAL A 56 -3.61 -7.19 -12.40
C VAL A 56 -2.36 -6.46 -11.90
N PHE A 57 -2.53 -5.38 -11.14
CA PHE A 57 -1.40 -4.68 -10.52
C PHE A 57 -0.66 -5.58 -9.52
N LEU A 58 -1.36 -6.27 -8.61
CA LEU A 58 -0.73 -7.18 -7.64
C LEU A 58 0.02 -8.33 -8.31
N GLU A 59 -0.54 -8.89 -9.38
CA GLU A 59 0.12 -9.93 -10.18
C GLU A 59 1.42 -9.42 -10.85
N SER A 60 1.48 -8.14 -11.21
CA SER A 60 2.66 -7.51 -11.81
C SER A 60 3.84 -7.32 -10.84
N ILE A 61 3.58 -7.32 -9.52
CA ILE A 61 4.61 -7.18 -8.48
C ILE A 61 5.44 -8.45 -8.43
N ASP A 62 6.66 -8.41 -8.96
CA ASP A 62 7.58 -9.55 -8.99
C ASP A 62 8.33 -9.79 -7.67
N PHE A 63 8.20 -8.87 -6.70
CA PHE A 63 8.73 -9.04 -5.35
C PHE A 63 7.66 -9.65 -4.45
N SER A 64 7.82 -10.93 -4.11
CA SER A 64 6.85 -11.66 -3.27
C SER A 64 6.64 -11.03 -1.89
N GLU A 65 7.70 -10.49 -1.28
CA GLU A 65 7.61 -9.74 -0.02
C GLU A 65 6.74 -8.49 -0.17
N THR A 66 6.93 -7.72 -1.24
CA THR A 66 6.14 -6.50 -1.48
C THR A 66 4.69 -6.82 -1.78
N ARG A 67 4.42 -7.88 -2.56
CA ARG A 67 3.04 -8.34 -2.80
C ARG A 67 2.34 -8.71 -1.49
N ALA A 68 2.97 -9.57 -0.68
CA ALA A 68 2.43 -9.98 0.61
C ALA A 68 2.24 -8.80 1.58
N TYR A 69 3.14 -7.81 1.55
CA TYR A 69 3.01 -6.59 2.32
C TYR A 69 1.77 -5.78 1.92
N VAL A 70 1.54 -5.59 0.63
CA VAL A 70 0.38 -4.83 0.12
C VAL A 70 -0.92 -5.52 0.51
N GLU A 71 -1.03 -6.83 0.27
CA GLU A 71 -2.19 -7.66 0.65
C GLU A 71 -2.49 -7.53 2.14
N LEU A 72 -1.49 -7.75 3.00
CA LEU A 72 -1.63 -7.68 4.45
C LEU A 72 -2.08 -6.29 4.93
N VAL A 73 -1.52 -5.22 4.37
CA VAL A 73 -1.88 -3.85 4.78
C VAL A 73 -3.32 -3.53 4.35
N LEU A 74 -3.72 -3.92 3.15
CA LEU A 74 -5.07 -3.67 2.66
C LEU A 74 -6.12 -4.49 3.43
N GLU A 75 -5.83 -5.76 3.76
CA GLU A 75 -6.67 -6.58 4.64
C GLU A 75 -6.85 -5.93 6.01
N ASN A 76 -5.75 -5.52 6.65
CA ASN A 76 -5.80 -4.85 7.94
C ASN A 76 -6.57 -3.52 7.85
N TYR A 77 -6.41 -2.77 6.76
CA TYR A 77 -7.13 -1.53 6.55
C TYR A 77 -8.64 -1.77 6.48
N ALA A 78 -9.10 -2.78 5.74
CA ALA A 78 -10.51 -3.17 5.68
C ALA A 78 -11.07 -3.57 7.06
N VAL A 79 -10.29 -4.34 7.83
CA VAL A 79 -10.65 -4.71 9.21
C VAL A 79 -10.76 -3.49 10.11
N TYR A 80 -9.86 -2.51 10.00
CA TYR A 80 -9.93 -1.28 10.79
C TYR A 80 -11.13 -0.41 10.42
N LEU A 81 -11.47 -0.29 9.14
CA LEU A 81 -12.67 0.44 8.71
C LEU A 81 -13.93 -0.15 9.34
N TYR A 82 -14.05 -1.47 9.33
CA TYR A 82 -15.15 -2.17 9.98
C TYR A 82 -15.14 -1.98 11.51
N ALA A 83 -13.99 -2.18 12.16
CA ALA A 83 -13.85 -2.04 13.62
C ALA A 83 -14.18 -0.62 14.12
N TYR A 84 -13.95 0.41 13.30
CA TYR A 84 -14.32 1.79 13.58
C TYR A 84 -15.75 2.16 13.13
N GLY A 85 -16.53 1.20 12.62
CA GLY A 85 -17.93 1.41 12.22
C GLY A 85 -18.09 2.25 10.96
N LEU A 86 -17.05 2.34 10.12
CA LEU A 86 -17.07 3.09 8.85
C LEU A 86 -17.63 2.24 7.70
N THR A 87 -17.70 0.92 7.87
CA THR A 87 -18.33 -0.02 6.95
C THR A 87 -19.22 -1.01 7.72
N SER A 88 -20.20 -1.61 7.05
CA SER A 88 -21.08 -2.64 7.65
C SER A 88 -20.41 -4.02 7.74
N GLU A 89 -19.38 -4.25 6.94
CA GLU A 89 -18.57 -5.47 6.91
C GLU A 89 -17.14 -5.15 6.43
N PRO A 90 -16.15 -6.02 6.65
CA PRO A 90 -14.82 -5.86 6.07
C PRO A 90 -14.89 -6.02 4.55
N LEU A 91 -14.63 -4.94 3.82
CA LEU A 91 -14.52 -4.98 2.36
C LEU A 91 -13.11 -5.45 1.99
N LEU A 92 -12.93 -6.77 1.87
CA LEU A 92 -11.65 -7.31 1.45
C LEU A 92 -11.33 -6.81 0.03
N PRO A 93 -10.10 -6.35 -0.22
CA PRO A 93 -9.78 -5.64 -1.46
C PRO A 93 -9.68 -6.57 -2.67
N LEU A 94 -9.62 -7.88 -2.45
CA LEU A 94 -9.31 -8.91 -3.44
C LEU A 94 -10.29 -10.07 -3.23
N GLY A 95 -11.39 -10.05 -3.99
CA GLY A 95 -12.49 -11.02 -3.89
C GLY A 95 -13.60 -10.77 -4.89
#